data_AF-A0A0D6ZZW7-F1
#
_entry.id   AF-A0A0D6ZZW7-F1
#
_cell.length_a   1.000
_cell.length_b   1.000
_cell.length_c   1.000
_cell.angle_alpha   90.00
_cell.angle_beta   90.00
_cell.angle_gamma   90.00
#
_symmetry.space_group_name_H-M   'P 1'
#
loop_
_entity.id
_entity.type
_entity.pdbx_description
1 polymer ?
#
loop_
_entity_poly.entity_id
_entity_poly.type
_entity_poly.pdbx_seq_one_letter_code
_entity_poly.pdbx_strand_id
1 'polypeptide(L)'
;MKVLGVANVPSEHLMDIVDKELQQLCTVSTVRYAEKLGNLFHMNDFSHIVAQEMANPQVRPHLHFLPEDAGKKLGQAYQAKRWLHELDANLATPMIRSGVQDYYVNEPALLLDRRGCAVVLPRRWFLRDNRVYGSVALMQPAQDGSGWSVIDHSRFDVPVSDFSLSFPRFVSLHERYGIMDPCKITDIETAPGTHEAWTNPSGDSVSGTTVGNRLRKLARGQMVLPFPIWLYCDDTSGNSSKKWNKHNSLLFTPAGLPRQQLHKQSSIHFLSTSNQAPLLEMLDAFVEQLQYVVDLHYLVSSLFLMIKCEQGSTKRWNMGLGCRAEGHGSCHSIGSCHTWR
;
A
#
# COMPACT_ATOMS: atom_id res chain seq x y z
N MET A 1 45.72 12.97 2.67
CA MET A 1 46.09 11.61 2.21
C MET A 1 47.36 11.58 1.36
N LYS A 2 47.55 12.42 0.33
CA LYS A 2 48.85 12.53 -0.39
C LYS A 2 50.02 12.97 0.50
N VAL A 3 49.77 13.87 1.47
CA VAL A 3 50.75 14.28 2.50
C VAL A 3 51.16 13.14 3.43
N LEU A 4 50.35 12.06 3.50
CA LEU A 4 50.62 10.88 4.32
C LEU A 4 51.27 9.73 3.50
N GLY A 5 51.76 10.01 2.28
CA GLY A 5 52.46 9.03 1.44
C GLY A 5 51.57 7.95 0.79
N VAL A 6 50.25 8.09 0.86
CA VAL A 6 49.32 7.15 0.22
C VAL A 6 49.30 7.39 -1.28
N ALA A 7 49.72 6.39 -2.06
CA ALA A 7 49.68 6.42 -3.53
C ALA A 7 48.26 6.19 -4.07
N ASN A 8 47.98 6.63 -5.30
CA ASN A 8 46.69 6.47 -6.01
C ASN A 8 45.46 7.06 -5.32
N VAL A 9 45.61 8.19 -4.64
CA VAL A 9 44.46 8.92 -4.07
C VAL A 9 43.84 9.83 -5.13
N PRO A 10 42.51 9.76 -5.38
CA PRO A 10 41.79 10.71 -6.22
C PRO A 10 42.14 12.16 -5.87
N SER A 11 42.21 13.04 -6.88
CA SER A 11 42.31 14.47 -6.60
C SER A 11 41.00 14.98 -6.00
N GLU A 12 41.06 16.06 -5.22
CA GLU A 12 39.88 16.76 -4.71
C GLU A 12 38.91 17.10 -5.84
N HIS A 13 39.43 17.64 -6.95
CA HIS A 13 38.63 17.92 -8.13
C HIS A 13 37.94 16.68 -8.74
N LEU A 14 38.61 15.52 -8.76
CA LEU A 14 38.00 14.28 -9.23
C LEU A 14 36.91 13.81 -8.25
N MET A 15 37.13 13.98 -6.94
CA MET A 15 36.10 13.69 -5.94
C MET A 15 34.90 14.62 -6.10
N ASP A 16 35.09 15.90 -6.41
CA ASP A 16 33.99 16.84 -6.66
C ASP A 16 33.17 16.47 -7.90
N ILE A 17 33.83 15.98 -8.97
CA ILE A 17 33.15 15.51 -10.18
C ILE A 17 32.34 14.25 -9.85
N VAL A 18 32.97 13.27 -9.20
CA VAL A 18 32.31 12.01 -8.82
C VAL A 18 31.16 12.28 -7.85
N ASP A 19 31.33 13.18 -6.88
CA ASP A 19 30.27 13.55 -5.93
C ASP A 19 29.10 14.23 -6.64
N LYS A 20 29.35 15.13 -7.60
CA LYS A 20 28.29 15.73 -8.42
C LYS A 20 27.53 14.69 -9.26
N GLU A 21 28.24 13.76 -9.89
CA GLU A 21 27.61 12.69 -10.67
C GLU A 21 26.79 11.76 -9.78
N LEU A 22 27.35 11.34 -8.63
CA LEU A 22 26.64 10.53 -7.65
C LEU A 22 25.43 11.26 -7.07
N GLN A 23 25.53 12.57 -6.83
CA GLN A 23 24.41 13.36 -6.36
C GLN A 23 23.29 13.42 -7.39
N GLN A 24 23.61 13.57 -8.68
CA GLN A 24 22.60 13.56 -9.74
C GLN A 24 21.90 12.20 -9.86
N LEU A 25 22.61 11.10 -9.60
CA LEU A 25 22.08 9.74 -9.75
C LEU A 25 21.35 9.22 -8.50
N CYS A 26 21.81 9.59 -7.31
CA CYS A 26 21.43 8.92 -6.06
C CYS A 26 20.87 9.87 -4.99
N THR A 27 20.71 11.18 -5.28
CA THR A 27 20.17 12.10 -4.26
C THR A 27 18.65 12.03 -4.17
N VAL A 28 18.18 12.00 -2.93
CA VAL A 28 16.77 12.24 -2.62
C VAL A 28 16.53 13.74 -2.73
N SER A 29 15.63 14.15 -3.64
CA SER A 29 15.26 15.56 -3.78
C SER A 29 14.61 16.05 -2.50
N THR A 30 14.87 17.31 -2.15
CA THR A 30 14.21 17.97 -1.02
C THR A 30 13.28 19.05 -1.57
N VAL A 31 12.00 18.90 -1.27
CA VAL A 31 10.94 19.82 -1.69
C VAL A 31 10.73 20.87 -0.60
N ARG A 32 10.65 22.14 -1.01
CA ARG A 32 10.36 23.26 -0.13
C ARG A 32 8.85 23.45 -0.03
N TYR A 33 8.34 23.52 1.19
CA TYR A 33 6.93 23.75 1.48
C TYR A 33 6.73 25.09 2.18
N ALA A 34 5.67 25.79 1.76
CA ALA A 34 5.13 26.97 2.41
C ALA A 34 3.63 26.70 2.60
N GLU A 35 3.33 26.02 3.69
CA GLU A 35 2.00 25.43 3.93
C GLU A 35 0.99 26.45 4.49
N LYS A 36 -0.25 26.00 4.70
CA LYS A 36 -1.42 26.82 5.06
C LYS A 36 -1.25 27.70 6.31
N LEU A 37 -0.35 27.38 7.23
CA LEU A 37 -0.07 28.20 8.42
C LEU A 37 1.08 29.20 8.19
N GLY A 38 1.63 29.24 6.98
CA GLY A 38 2.70 30.16 6.58
C GLY A 38 4.08 29.75 7.06
N ASN A 39 4.24 28.57 7.67
CA ASN A 39 5.55 28.09 8.11
C ASN A 39 6.34 27.53 6.94
N LEU A 40 7.63 27.87 6.91
CA LEU A 40 8.55 27.32 5.94
C LEU A 40 9.25 26.07 6.49
N PHE A 41 9.21 24.99 5.73
CA PHE A 41 10.01 23.80 6.00
C PHE A 41 10.37 23.08 4.71
N HIS A 42 11.22 22.06 4.83
CA HIS A 42 11.72 21.28 3.70
C HIS A 42 11.47 19.81 4.00
N MET A 43 11.01 19.06 3.01
CA MET A 43 10.74 17.64 3.14
C MET A 43 11.41 16.87 2.01
N ASN A 44 12.12 15.81 2.35
CA ASN A 44 12.67 14.85 1.40
C ASN A 44 11.56 14.15 0.64
N ASP A 45 11.77 13.91 -0.64
CA ASP A 45 10.84 13.22 -1.51
C ASP A 45 10.73 11.74 -1.09
N PHE A 46 9.56 11.39 -0.57
CA PHE A 46 9.26 10.04 -0.12
C PHE A 46 9.42 9.01 -1.24
N SER A 47 8.98 9.34 -2.46
CA SER A 47 9.00 8.41 -3.59
C SER A 47 10.43 8.04 -3.99
N HIS A 48 11.35 9.00 -3.93
CA HIS A 48 12.77 8.78 -4.19
C HIS A 48 13.38 7.84 -3.13
N ILE A 49 13.04 8.03 -1.85
CA ILE A 49 13.52 7.14 -0.77
C ILE A 49 13.01 5.71 -0.99
N VAL A 50 11.71 5.55 -1.28
CA VAL A 50 11.12 4.24 -1.56
C VAL A 50 11.77 3.59 -2.79
N ALA A 51 12.01 4.33 -3.85
CA ALA A 51 12.68 3.83 -5.05
C ALA A 51 14.10 3.32 -4.73
N GLN A 52 14.84 4.04 -3.88
CA GLN A 52 16.17 3.62 -3.41
C GLN A 52 16.10 2.33 -2.58
N GLU A 53 15.16 2.23 -1.63
CA GLU A 53 14.97 1.01 -0.82
C GLU A 53 14.57 -0.19 -1.68
N MET A 54 13.73 0.03 -2.70
CA MET A 54 13.32 -1.00 -3.65
C MET A 54 14.45 -1.44 -4.58
N ALA A 55 15.41 -0.55 -4.88
CA ALA A 55 16.59 -0.85 -5.68
C ALA A 55 17.77 -1.39 -4.84
N ASN A 56 17.75 -1.20 -3.52
CA ASN A 56 18.87 -1.53 -2.65
C ASN A 56 19.04 -3.05 -2.50
N PRO A 57 20.14 -3.66 -2.97
CA PRO A 57 20.35 -5.11 -2.91
C PRO A 57 20.50 -5.64 -1.48
N GLN A 58 20.85 -4.79 -0.50
CA GLN A 58 20.98 -5.17 0.90
C GLN A 58 19.65 -5.09 1.66
N VAL A 59 18.65 -4.38 1.13
CA VAL A 59 17.35 -4.23 1.78
C VAL A 59 16.23 -4.96 1.03
N ARG A 60 16.19 -4.84 -0.29
CA ARG A 60 15.15 -5.40 -1.15
C ARG A 60 14.86 -6.90 -0.92
N PRO A 61 15.84 -7.79 -0.67
CA PRO A 61 15.56 -9.20 -0.38
C PRO A 61 14.84 -9.43 0.96
N HIS A 62 14.91 -8.47 1.87
CA HIS A 62 14.28 -8.54 3.19
C HIS A 62 12.90 -7.87 3.23
N LEU A 63 12.48 -7.14 2.19
CA LEU A 63 11.18 -6.50 2.17
C LEU A 63 10.06 -7.53 1.93
N HIS A 64 9.14 -7.63 2.90
CA HIS A 64 7.90 -8.40 2.76
C HIS A 64 6.75 -7.49 2.36
N PHE A 65 6.01 -7.93 1.33
CA PHE A 65 4.88 -7.19 0.77
C PHE A 65 3.53 -7.88 1.04
N LEU A 66 3.54 -9.15 1.42
CA LEU A 66 2.33 -9.91 1.73
C LEU A 66 2.11 -9.95 3.25
N PRO A 67 0.87 -9.81 3.73
CA PRO A 67 0.55 -10.23 5.09
C PRO A 67 0.79 -11.74 5.24
N GLU A 68 1.26 -12.15 6.41
CA GLU A 68 1.53 -13.55 6.72
C GLU A 68 0.61 -14.03 7.85
N ASP A 69 -0.07 -15.14 7.63
CA ASP A 69 -0.79 -15.88 8.66
C ASP A 69 0.19 -16.80 9.41
N ALA A 70 0.80 -16.26 10.47
CA ALA A 70 1.70 -17.00 11.37
C ALA A 70 0.97 -17.69 12.55
N GLY A 71 -0.36 -17.78 12.51
CA GLY A 71 -1.17 -18.38 13.57
C GLY A 71 -1.11 -17.59 14.88
N LYS A 72 -0.67 -18.24 15.97
CA LYS A 72 -0.76 -17.68 17.35
C LYS A 72 0.44 -16.84 17.77
N LYS A 73 1.61 -17.04 17.16
CA LYS A 73 2.86 -16.37 17.58
C LYS A 73 3.23 -15.33 16.54
N LEU A 74 3.43 -14.09 16.99
CA LEU A 74 3.82 -12.98 16.14
C LEU A 74 5.28 -12.62 16.43
N GLY A 75 6.12 -12.65 15.40
CA GLY A 75 7.50 -12.17 15.44
C GLY A 75 7.72 -10.90 14.61
N GLN A 76 6.85 -10.66 13.62
CA GLN A 76 7.03 -9.63 12.60
C GLN A 76 5.77 -8.77 12.44
N ALA A 77 5.94 -7.56 11.90
CA ALA A 77 4.84 -6.62 11.68
C ALA A 77 3.81 -7.14 10.66
N TYR A 78 4.29 -7.77 9.58
CA TYR A 78 3.45 -8.36 8.53
C TYR A 78 2.65 -9.58 8.97
N GLN A 79 2.89 -10.09 10.17
CA GLN A 79 2.12 -11.18 10.77
C GLN A 79 0.90 -10.67 11.55
N ALA A 80 0.76 -9.35 11.73
CA ALA A 80 -0.33 -8.78 12.50
C ALA A 80 -1.68 -8.97 11.79
N LYS A 81 -2.68 -9.43 12.55
CA LYS A 81 -4.07 -9.58 12.07
C LYS A 81 -4.64 -8.32 11.42
N ARG A 82 -4.20 -7.13 11.85
CA ARG A 82 -4.66 -5.86 11.28
C ARG A 82 -4.28 -5.73 9.80
N TRP A 83 -3.07 -6.14 9.43
CA TRP A 83 -2.65 -6.15 8.03
C TRP A 83 -3.44 -7.21 7.25
N LEU A 84 -3.59 -8.41 7.82
CA LEU A 84 -4.30 -9.51 7.18
C LEU A 84 -5.82 -9.36 7.09
N HIS A 85 -6.51 -8.66 8.00
CA HIS A 85 -7.97 -8.66 8.07
C HIS A 85 -8.63 -7.27 8.11
N GLU A 86 -7.95 -6.24 8.61
CA GLU A 86 -8.55 -4.90 8.75
C GLU A 86 -8.22 -3.95 7.60
N LEU A 87 -7.03 -4.09 7.00
CA LEU A 87 -6.57 -3.18 5.94
C LEU A 87 -7.34 -3.40 4.63
N ASP A 88 -7.80 -2.35 3.94
CA ASP A 88 -8.44 -2.49 2.61
C ASP A 88 -7.64 -3.44 1.70
N ALA A 89 -8.30 -4.33 0.98
CA ALA A 89 -7.66 -5.32 0.13
C ALA A 89 -6.78 -4.70 -0.97
N ASN A 90 -7.25 -3.60 -1.57
CA ASN A 90 -6.47 -2.82 -2.54
C ASN A 90 -5.25 -2.18 -1.88
N LEU A 91 -5.32 -1.90 -0.58
CA LEU A 91 -4.21 -1.35 0.17
C LEU A 91 -3.24 -2.41 0.72
N ALA A 92 -3.74 -3.61 1.04
CA ALA A 92 -2.98 -4.64 1.72
C ALA A 92 -2.08 -5.42 0.76
N THR A 93 -2.66 -5.96 -0.30
CA THR A 93 -1.95 -6.60 -1.41
C THR A 93 -2.93 -6.61 -2.58
N PRO A 94 -2.85 -5.64 -3.50
CA PRO A 94 -3.86 -5.49 -4.55
C PRO A 94 -3.81 -6.60 -5.59
N MET A 95 -2.63 -7.18 -5.83
CA MET A 95 -2.46 -8.26 -6.80
C MET A 95 -1.34 -9.21 -6.44
N ILE A 96 -1.42 -10.41 -7.03
CA ILE A 96 -0.33 -11.38 -7.09
C ILE A 96 -0.07 -11.77 -8.55
N ARG A 97 1.19 -12.14 -8.83
CA ARG A 97 1.58 -12.67 -10.14
C ARG A 97 1.84 -14.16 -10.01
N SER A 98 1.12 -14.96 -10.79
CA SER A 98 1.33 -16.40 -10.91
C SER A 98 1.61 -16.74 -12.38
N GLY A 99 2.84 -17.17 -12.66
CA GLY A 99 3.33 -17.31 -14.03
C GLY A 99 3.30 -15.96 -14.77
N VAL A 100 2.57 -15.92 -15.89
CA VAL A 100 2.39 -14.73 -16.73
C VAL A 100 1.07 -13.99 -16.47
N GLN A 101 0.32 -14.41 -15.44
CA GLN A 101 -1.00 -13.86 -15.14
C GLN A 101 -0.98 -13.07 -13.84
N ASP A 102 -1.64 -11.90 -13.88
CA ASP A 102 -1.87 -11.08 -12.71
C ASP A 102 -3.28 -11.28 -12.19
N TYR A 103 -3.43 -11.60 -10.92
CA TYR A 103 -4.71 -11.76 -10.24
C TYR A 103 -4.86 -10.60 -9.26
N TYR A 104 -5.84 -9.73 -9.51
CA TYR A 104 -6.14 -8.61 -8.62
C TYR A 104 -7.28 -9.00 -7.68
N VAL A 105 -7.32 -8.33 -6.53
CA VAL A 105 -8.50 -8.39 -5.66
C VAL A 105 -9.70 -7.77 -6.36
N ASN A 106 -10.88 -8.32 -6.07
CA ASN A 106 -12.18 -7.93 -6.60
C ASN A 106 -12.31 -8.05 -8.12
N GLU A 107 -11.52 -8.93 -8.74
CA GLU A 107 -11.69 -9.31 -10.13
C GLU A 107 -12.00 -10.81 -10.25
N PRO A 108 -13.01 -11.22 -11.04
CA PRO A 108 -13.35 -12.63 -11.23
C PRO A 108 -12.16 -13.45 -11.72
N ALA A 109 -11.97 -14.60 -11.10
CA ALA A 109 -10.94 -15.55 -11.47
C ALA A 109 -11.53 -16.96 -11.57
N LEU A 110 -10.95 -17.76 -12.45
CA LEU A 110 -11.31 -19.16 -12.60
C LEU A 110 -10.36 -20.03 -11.80
N LEU A 111 -10.93 -20.86 -10.92
CA LEU A 111 -10.23 -21.97 -10.30
C LEU A 111 -10.43 -23.23 -11.13
N LEU A 112 -9.34 -23.95 -11.39
CA LEU A 112 -9.39 -25.29 -11.96
C LEU A 112 -8.66 -26.23 -11.01
N ASP A 113 -9.40 -27.11 -10.36
CA ASP A 113 -8.84 -28.22 -9.60
C ASP A 113 -9.31 -29.55 -10.23
N ARG A 114 -8.69 -30.65 -9.80
CA ARG A 114 -9.05 -32.03 -10.15
C ARG A 114 -10.53 -32.36 -9.87
N ARG A 115 -11.21 -31.58 -9.04
CA ARG A 115 -12.61 -31.75 -8.63
C ARG A 115 -13.61 -30.97 -9.48
N GLY A 116 -13.15 -30.04 -10.32
CA GLY A 116 -14.03 -29.24 -11.17
C GLY A 116 -13.56 -27.81 -11.37
N CYS A 117 -14.45 -27.02 -11.96
CA CYS A 117 -14.24 -25.61 -12.27
C CYS A 117 -15.11 -24.75 -11.34
N ALA A 118 -14.53 -23.74 -10.71
CA ALA A 118 -15.25 -22.80 -9.85
C ALA A 118 -14.89 -21.37 -10.21
N VAL A 119 -15.89 -20.48 -10.23
CA VAL A 119 -15.69 -19.05 -10.44
C VAL A 119 -15.66 -18.37 -9.08
N VAL A 120 -14.61 -17.58 -8.84
CA VAL A 120 -14.39 -16.94 -7.54
C VAL A 120 -13.98 -15.49 -7.70
N LEU A 121 -14.21 -14.72 -6.66
CA LEU A 121 -13.76 -13.35 -6.53
C LEU A 121 -12.70 -13.27 -5.41
N PRO A 122 -11.41 -13.04 -5.72
CA PRO A 122 -10.38 -12.87 -4.70
C PRO A 122 -10.65 -11.63 -3.86
N ARG A 123 -10.69 -11.80 -2.54
CA ARG A 123 -10.91 -10.70 -1.58
C ARG A 123 -9.63 -10.30 -0.88
N ARG A 124 -8.67 -11.20 -0.72
CA ARG A 124 -7.35 -10.94 -0.12
C ARG A 124 -6.31 -11.94 -0.59
N TRP A 125 -5.06 -11.51 -0.54
CA TRP A 125 -3.88 -12.36 -0.72
C TRP A 125 -3.03 -12.36 0.54
N PHE A 126 -2.48 -13.51 0.91
CA PHE A 126 -1.64 -13.65 2.09
C PHE A 126 -0.72 -14.87 1.99
N LEU A 127 0.31 -14.90 2.83
CA LEU A 127 1.24 -16.01 2.96
C LEU A 127 0.83 -16.90 4.14
N ARG A 128 0.81 -18.22 3.97
CA ARG A 128 0.67 -19.21 5.05
C ARG A 128 1.58 -20.39 4.74
N ASP A 129 2.42 -20.79 5.68
CA ASP A 129 3.37 -21.91 5.52
C ASP A 129 4.21 -21.82 4.23
N ASN A 130 4.79 -20.63 3.94
CA ASN A 130 5.56 -20.33 2.72
C ASN A 130 4.80 -20.50 1.39
N ARG A 131 3.47 -20.58 1.42
CA ARG A 131 2.63 -20.62 0.22
C ARG A 131 1.70 -19.42 0.20
N VAL A 132 1.46 -18.89 -1.00
CA VAL A 132 0.52 -17.79 -1.18
C VAL A 132 -0.88 -18.37 -1.33
N TYR A 133 -1.83 -17.78 -0.61
CA TYR A 133 -3.25 -18.10 -0.64
C TYR A 133 -4.05 -16.87 -1.03
N GLY A 134 -5.18 -17.12 -1.70
CA GLY A 134 -6.25 -16.16 -1.87
C GLY A 134 -7.40 -16.52 -0.93
N SER A 135 -7.86 -15.56 -0.13
CA SER A 135 -9.17 -15.66 0.50
C SER A 135 -10.20 -15.19 -0.52
N VAL A 136 -11.10 -16.07 -0.93
CA VAL A 136 -12.00 -15.85 -2.07
C VAL A 136 -13.45 -15.96 -1.66
N ALA A 137 -14.30 -15.19 -2.34
CA ALA A 137 -15.75 -15.36 -2.31
C ALA A 137 -16.18 -16.21 -3.51
N LEU A 138 -17.14 -17.11 -3.32
CA LEU A 138 -17.69 -17.90 -4.43
C LEU A 138 -18.58 -17.02 -5.30
N MET A 139 -18.51 -17.19 -6.62
CA MET A 139 -19.48 -16.60 -7.54
C MET A 139 -20.44 -17.69 -8.01
N GLN A 140 -21.73 -17.52 -7.73
CA GLN A 140 -22.78 -18.44 -8.17
C GLN A 140 -23.70 -17.74 -9.17
N PRO A 141 -24.34 -18.47 -10.09
CA PRO A 141 -25.39 -17.89 -10.92
C PRO A 141 -26.49 -17.30 -10.03
N ALA A 142 -26.90 -16.07 -10.29
CA ALA A 142 -28.03 -15.44 -9.62
C ALA A 142 -29.32 -16.25 -9.86
N GLN A 143 -30.30 -16.14 -8.96
CA GLN A 143 -31.54 -16.94 -9.01
C GLN A 143 -32.34 -16.73 -10.30
N ASP A 144 -32.25 -15.55 -10.89
CA ASP A 144 -32.89 -15.18 -12.15
C ASP A 144 -32.06 -15.54 -13.40
N GLY A 145 -30.84 -16.06 -13.20
CA GLY A 145 -29.89 -16.39 -14.26
C GLY A 145 -29.32 -15.17 -15.01
N SER A 146 -29.54 -13.95 -14.51
CA SER A 146 -29.15 -12.72 -15.21
C SER A 146 -27.66 -12.41 -15.11
N GLY A 147 -26.98 -12.97 -14.11
CA GLY A 147 -25.56 -12.74 -13.84
C GLY A 147 -25.01 -13.59 -12.70
N TRP A 148 -23.95 -13.09 -12.09
CA TRP A 148 -23.25 -13.66 -10.94
C TRP A 148 -23.65 -12.96 -9.64
N SER A 149 -24.00 -13.76 -8.64
CA SER A 149 -24.10 -13.35 -7.25
C SER A 149 -22.82 -13.74 -6.49
N VAL A 150 -22.24 -12.79 -5.76
CA VAL A 150 -21.00 -13.00 -4.98
C VAL A 150 -21.34 -13.36 -3.54
N ILE A 151 -20.96 -14.56 -3.11
CA ILE A 151 -21.21 -15.06 -1.75
C ILE A 151 -20.07 -14.62 -0.82
N ASP A 152 -20.19 -13.42 -0.23
CA ASP A 152 -19.07 -12.78 0.50
C ASP A 152 -19.02 -13.11 1.99
N HIS A 153 -20.12 -13.65 2.56
CA HIS A 153 -20.18 -14.04 3.97
C HIS A 153 -19.51 -15.39 4.28
N SER A 154 -19.30 -16.24 3.25
CA SER A 154 -18.73 -17.58 3.38
C SER A 154 -17.45 -17.70 2.55
N ARG A 155 -16.45 -16.88 2.88
CA ARG A 155 -15.15 -16.89 2.21
C ARG A 155 -14.35 -18.13 2.58
N PHE A 156 -13.55 -18.62 1.65
CA PHE A 156 -12.65 -19.75 1.86
C PHE A 156 -11.27 -19.46 1.27
N ASP A 157 -10.27 -20.16 1.77
CA ASP A 157 -8.88 -19.96 1.35
C ASP A 157 -8.50 -20.99 0.29
N VAL A 158 -7.89 -20.53 -0.80
CA VAL A 158 -7.39 -21.38 -1.89
C VAL A 158 -5.92 -21.05 -2.18
N PRO A 159 -5.07 -22.05 -2.42
CA PRO A 159 -3.70 -21.79 -2.81
C PRO A 159 -3.66 -21.17 -4.21
N VAL A 160 -2.69 -20.30 -4.45
CA VAL A 160 -2.52 -19.61 -5.74
C VAL A 160 -2.30 -20.58 -6.90
N SER A 161 -1.81 -21.80 -6.62
CA SER A 161 -1.65 -22.87 -7.61
C SER A 161 -2.94 -23.29 -8.29
N ASP A 162 -4.10 -23.10 -7.64
CA ASP A 162 -5.38 -23.59 -8.12
C ASP A 162 -6.07 -22.56 -9.03
N PHE A 163 -5.51 -21.34 -9.11
CA PHE A 163 -5.97 -20.31 -10.03
C PHE A 163 -5.49 -20.61 -11.45
N SER A 164 -6.44 -20.68 -12.38
CA SER A 164 -6.17 -20.98 -13.78
C SER A 164 -6.24 -19.75 -14.67
N LEU A 165 -7.33 -18.99 -14.61
CA LEU A 165 -7.54 -17.81 -15.45
C LEU A 165 -7.72 -16.55 -14.61
N SER A 166 -6.85 -15.57 -14.85
CA SER A 166 -7.08 -14.21 -14.37
C SER A 166 -8.16 -13.51 -15.17
N PHE A 167 -8.72 -12.43 -14.63
CA PHE A 167 -9.87 -11.74 -15.21
C PHE A 167 -9.76 -11.44 -16.71
N PRO A 168 -8.70 -10.81 -17.25
CA PRO A 168 -8.61 -10.54 -18.69
C PRO A 168 -8.65 -11.81 -19.56
N ARG A 169 -7.98 -12.88 -19.12
CA ARG A 169 -7.99 -14.16 -19.84
C ARG A 169 -9.32 -14.88 -19.68
N PHE A 170 -9.94 -14.77 -18.52
CA PHE A 170 -11.24 -15.34 -18.26
C PHE A 170 -12.31 -14.69 -19.15
N VAL A 171 -12.35 -13.36 -19.25
CA VAL A 171 -13.21 -12.63 -20.20
C VAL A 171 -12.98 -13.13 -21.64
N SER A 172 -11.74 -13.34 -22.04
CA SER A 172 -11.43 -13.79 -23.41
C SER A 172 -11.76 -15.27 -23.69
N LEU A 173 -11.95 -16.09 -22.66
CA LEU A 173 -12.10 -17.55 -22.81
C LEU A 173 -13.42 -18.09 -22.26
N HIS A 174 -14.25 -17.29 -21.60
CA HIS A 174 -15.47 -17.74 -20.93
C HIS A 174 -16.42 -18.50 -21.89
N GLU A 175 -16.64 -17.99 -23.11
CA GLU A 175 -17.45 -18.64 -24.14
C GLU A 175 -16.91 -20.03 -24.51
N ARG A 176 -15.59 -20.17 -24.62
CA ARG A 176 -14.93 -21.46 -24.95
C ARG A 176 -15.16 -22.50 -23.86
N TYR A 177 -15.18 -22.07 -22.60
CA TYR A 177 -15.46 -22.95 -21.47
C TYR A 177 -16.97 -23.15 -21.21
N GLY A 178 -17.84 -22.50 -21.98
CA GLY A 178 -19.29 -22.53 -21.75
C GLY A 178 -19.71 -21.89 -20.43
N ILE A 179 -18.92 -20.93 -19.94
CA ILE A 179 -19.14 -20.23 -18.66
C ILE A 179 -19.76 -18.86 -18.95
N MET A 180 -20.69 -18.42 -18.10
CA MET A 180 -21.29 -17.08 -18.17
C MET A 180 -20.22 -15.98 -18.13
N ASP A 181 -20.47 -14.88 -18.84
CA ASP A 181 -19.59 -13.71 -18.86
C ASP A 181 -19.24 -13.25 -17.43
N PRO A 182 -17.94 -13.27 -17.05
CA PRO A 182 -17.52 -12.88 -15.71
C PRO A 182 -17.78 -11.40 -15.38
N CYS A 183 -18.03 -10.55 -16.38
CA CYS A 183 -18.33 -9.14 -16.15
C CYS A 183 -19.73 -8.90 -15.59
N LYS A 184 -20.64 -9.86 -15.68
CA LYS A 184 -22.05 -9.71 -15.32
C LYS A 184 -22.28 -9.99 -13.83
N ILE A 185 -21.69 -9.20 -12.94
CA ILE A 185 -21.97 -9.32 -11.50
C ILE A 185 -23.18 -8.46 -11.16
N THR A 186 -24.20 -9.08 -10.56
CA THR A 186 -25.50 -8.48 -10.25
C THR A 186 -25.56 -7.99 -8.81
N ASP A 187 -25.16 -8.85 -7.89
CA ASP A 187 -25.35 -8.64 -6.47
C ASP A 187 -24.26 -9.33 -5.64
N ILE A 188 -24.22 -8.96 -4.36
CA ILE A 188 -23.36 -9.54 -3.34
C ILE A 188 -24.21 -9.96 -2.13
N GLU A 189 -24.01 -11.19 -1.68
CA GLU A 189 -24.66 -11.75 -0.50
C GLU A 189 -23.75 -11.58 0.73
N THR A 190 -24.01 -10.54 1.51
CA THR A 190 -23.19 -10.13 2.68
C THR A 190 -23.54 -10.89 3.96
N ALA A 191 -24.72 -11.52 3.99
CA ALA A 191 -25.17 -12.47 5.00
C ALA A 191 -26.20 -13.42 4.35
N PRO A 192 -26.46 -14.61 4.91
CA PRO A 192 -27.42 -15.55 4.35
C PRO A 192 -28.78 -14.89 4.00
N GLY A 193 -29.12 -14.86 2.71
CA GLY A 193 -30.35 -14.26 2.15
C GLY A 193 -30.37 -12.73 2.08
N THR A 194 -29.28 -12.05 2.44
CA THR A 194 -29.16 -10.58 2.38
C THR A 194 -28.35 -10.17 1.16
N HIS A 195 -29.05 -9.71 0.12
CA HIS A 195 -28.45 -9.32 -1.16
C HIS A 195 -28.40 -7.80 -1.31
N GLU A 196 -27.25 -7.30 -1.73
CA GLU A 196 -27.02 -5.90 -2.06
C GLU A 196 -26.61 -5.78 -3.53
N ALA A 197 -27.00 -4.69 -4.19
CA ALA A 197 -26.59 -4.44 -5.57
C ALA A 197 -25.07 -4.36 -5.66
N TRP A 198 -24.49 -5.03 -6.66
CA TRP A 198 -23.04 -5.07 -6.81
C TRP A 198 -22.47 -3.67 -7.06
N THR A 199 -21.48 -3.30 -6.24
CA THR A 199 -20.64 -2.12 -6.44
C THR A 199 -19.19 -2.56 -6.42
N ASN A 200 -18.40 -2.11 -7.40
CA ASN A 200 -17.00 -2.50 -7.51
C ASN A 200 -16.18 -1.86 -6.37
N PRO A 201 -15.63 -2.64 -5.41
CA PRO A 201 -14.90 -2.09 -4.29
C PRO A 201 -13.54 -1.47 -4.69
N SER A 202 -13.07 -1.72 -5.91
CA SER A 202 -11.77 -1.25 -6.40
C SER A 202 -11.82 0.07 -7.18
N GLY A 203 -12.99 0.73 -7.19
CA GLY A 203 -13.07 2.18 -7.40
C GLY A 203 -13.04 2.73 -8.81
N ASP A 204 -12.81 1.97 -9.90
CA ASP A 204 -12.99 2.48 -11.26
C ASP A 204 -13.40 1.40 -12.27
N SER A 205 -14.67 1.45 -12.68
CA SER A 205 -15.20 0.81 -13.88
C SER A 205 -14.75 1.59 -15.12
N VAL A 206 -13.97 0.97 -15.99
CA VAL A 206 -13.65 1.54 -17.30
C VAL A 206 -14.60 0.94 -18.32
N SER A 207 -15.26 1.78 -19.11
CA SER A 207 -16.05 1.38 -20.29
C SER A 207 -17.29 0.53 -19.99
N GLY A 208 -18.12 0.93 -19.01
CA GLY A 208 -19.45 0.32 -18.82
C GLY A 208 -19.44 -1.09 -18.21
N THR A 209 -18.29 -1.60 -17.76
CA THR A 209 -18.22 -2.85 -16.98
C THR A 209 -18.24 -2.55 -15.48
N THR A 210 -19.10 -3.22 -14.70
CA THR A 210 -19.16 -3.10 -13.23
C THR A 210 -18.01 -3.81 -12.52
N VAL A 211 -16.99 -4.26 -13.25
CA VAL A 211 -15.91 -5.16 -12.81
C VAL A 211 -14.57 -4.68 -13.35
N GLY A 212 -13.50 -4.90 -12.58
CA GLY A 212 -12.11 -4.58 -12.93
C GLY A 212 -11.43 -3.73 -11.85
N ASN A 213 -10.15 -4.00 -11.58
CA ASN A 213 -9.41 -3.25 -10.59
C ASN A 213 -8.76 -2.01 -11.22
N ARG A 214 -9.01 -0.80 -10.67
CA ARG A 214 -8.38 0.46 -11.12
C ARG A 214 -6.87 0.34 -11.28
N LEU A 215 -6.23 -0.33 -10.32
CA LEU A 215 -4.78 -0.48 -10.27
C LEU A 215 -4.23 -1.29 -11.45
N ARG A 216 -5.02 -2.21 -12.02
CA ARG A 216 -4.62 -2.95 -13.24
C ARG A 216 -4.38 -2.00 -14.41
N LYS A 217 -5.29 -1.04 -14.62
CA LYS A 217 -5.17 -0.05 -15.70
C LYS A 217 -4.00 0.89 -15.47
N LEU A 218 -3.83 1.35 -14.23
CA LEU A 218 -2.73 2.24 -13.87
C LEU A 218 -1.36 1.57 -14.04
N ALA A 219 -1.26 0.29 -13.66
CA ALA A 219 0.01 -0.43 -13.67
C ALA A 219 0.49 -0.87 -15.06
N ARG A 220 -0.40 -0.92 -16.06
CA ARG A 220 -0.05 -1.28 -17.46
C ARG A 220 0.79 -2.57 -17.57
N GLY A 221 0.41 -3.59 -16.80
CA GLY A 221 1.09 -4.90 -16.77
C GLY A 221 2.30 -4.98 -15.83
N GLN A 222 2.63 -3.91 -15.10
CA GLN A 222 3.61 -3.96 -14.00
C GLN A 222 2.98 -4.53 -12.73
N MET A 223 3.82 -5.13 -11.87
CA MET A 223 3.35 -5.58 -10.57
C MET A 223 3.11 -4.41 -9.63
N VAL A 224 2.07 -4.55 -8.82
CA VAL A 224 1.56 -3.52 -7.93
C VAL A 224 1.76 -4.03 -6.51
N LEU A 225 2.83 -3.56 -5.88
CA LEU A 225 3.26 -4.01 -4.57
C LEU A 225 2.84 -3.00 -3.49
N PRO A 226 2.33 -3.44 -2.34
CA PRO A 226 2.18 -2.59 -1.14
C PRO A 226 3.55 -2.27 -0.54
N PHE A 227 3.74 -1.08 0.03
CA PHE A 227 4.94 -0.76 0.80
C PHE A 227 4.56 -0.10 2.10
N PRO A 228 4.12 -0.85 3.11
CA PRO A 228 3.67 -0.25 4.35
C PRO A 228 4.83 0.37 5.12
N ILE A 229 4.56 1.47 5.83
CA ILE A 229 5.56 2.18 6.62
C ILE A 229 5.08 2.40 8.05
N TRP A 230 6.04 2.51 8.96
CA TRP A 230 5.85 3.11 10.26
C TRP A 230 6.30 4.55 10.17
N LEU A 231 5.33 5.48 10.10
CA LEU A 231 5.59 6.90 10.17
C LEU A 231 5.51 7.32 11.64
N TYR A 232 6.53 8.00 12.13
CA TYR A 232 6.56 8.48 13.50
C TYR A 232 7.22 9.85 13.57
N CYS A 233 6.87 10.58 14.62
CA CYS A 233 7.46 11.86 14.94
C CYS A 233 8.35 11.67 16.16
N ASP A 234 9.56 12.24 16.10
CA ASP A 234 10.44 12.33 17.24
C ASP A 234 10.70 13.80 17.61
N ASP A 235 10.77 14.05 18.90
CA ASP A 235 11.00 15.37 19.49
C ASP A 235 12.47 15.50 19.84
N THR A 236 13.27 16.04 18.92
CA THR A 236 14.71 16.22 19.14
C THR A 236 14.99 17.65 19.62
N SER A 237 15.89 17.79 20.60
CA SER A 237 16.36 19.11 21.04
C SER A 237 17.78 19.33 20.56
N GLY A 238 18.03 20.48 19.90
CA GLY A 238 19.37 20.87 19.45
C GLY A 238 20.34 21.25 20.58
N ASN A 239 20.00 21.01 21.85
CA ASN A 239 20.81 21.33 23.02
C ASN A 239 20.62 20.27 24.12
N SER A 240 21.53 20.21 25.10
CA SER A 240 21.52 19.31 26.26
C SER A 240 20.31 19.45 27.19
N SER A 241 19.36 20.34 26.89
CA SER A 241 18.04 20.41 27.53
C SER A 241 16.90 20.47 26.52
N LYS A 242 15.87 19.64 26.76
CA LYS A 242 14.67 19.49 25.90
C LYS A 242 13.72 20.70 25.90
N LYS A 243 14.00 21.74 26.70
CA LYS A 243 12.98 22.71 27.12
C LYS A 243 12.86 23.95 26.22
N TRP A 244 13.88 24.29 25.43
CA TRP A 244 13.95 25.62 24.80
C TRP A 244 14.09 25.66 23.28
N ASN A 245 14.47 24.57 22.61
CA ASN A 245 14.58 24.50 21.14
C ASN A 245 14.11 23.13 20.65
N LYS A 246 12.79 22.96 20.61
CA LYS A 246 12.16 21.71 20.17
C LYS A 246 12.14 21.68 18.64
N HIS A 247 12.71 20.64 18.05
CA HIS A 247 12.56 20.31 16.65
C HIS A 247 11.63 19.10 16.54
N ASN A 248 10.56 19.25 15.78
CA ASN A 248 9.70 18.12 15.42
C ASN A 248 10.32 17.48 14.19
N SER A 249 10.73 16.23 14.29
CA SER A 249 11.30 15.46 13.18
C SER A 249 10.32 14.39 12.73
N LEU A 250 10.06 14.32 11.43
CA LEU A 250 9.23 13.31 10.81
C LEU A 250 10.12 12.26 10.15
N LEU A 251 9.94 10.99 10.54
CA LEU A 251 10.72 9.87 10.04
C LEU A 251 9.80 8.71 9.69
N PHE A 252 10.30 7.80 8.85
CA PHE A 252 9.64 6.53 8.63
C PHE A 252 10.60 5.36 8.55
N THR A 253 10.05 4.17 8.76
CA THR A 253 10.74 2.89 8.53
C THR A 253 9.84 1.96 7.73
N PRO A 254 10.37 1.19 6.75
CA PRO A 254 9.57 0.22 6.02
C PRO A 254 9.06 -0.88 6.96
N ALA A 255 7.74 -0.99 7.11
CA ALA A 255 7.10 -1.94 8.01
C ALA A 255 7.14 -3.39 7.50
N GLY A 256 7.45 -3.58 6.22
CA GLY A 256 7.68 -4.89 5.61
C GLY A 256 9.00 -5.55 6.02
N LEU A 257 9.88 -4.85 6.75
CA LEU A 257 11.16 -5.41 7.18
C LEU A 257 11.01 -6.33 8.39
N PRO A 258 11.78 -7.44 8.45
CA PRO A 258 11.94 -8.22 9.65
C PRO A 258 12.51 -7.36 10.77
N ARG A 259 12.10 -7.62 12.01
CA ARG A 259 12.48 -6.87 13.21
C ARG A 259 13.99 -6.64 13.35
N GLN A 260 14.81 -7.62 13.00
CA GLN A 260 16.28 -7.50 13.05
C GLN A 260 16.84 -6.48 12.05
N GLN A 261 16.22 -6.35 10.88
CA GLN A 261 16.58 -5.35 9.87
C GLN A 261 16.01 -3.99 10.26
N LEU A 262 14.76 -3.98 10.73
CA LEU A 262 14.03 -2.78 11.12
C LEU A 262 14.76 -1.93 12.16
N HIS A 263 15.43 -2.57 13.13
CA HIS A 263 16.18 -1.86 14.17
C HIS A 263 17.54 -1.31 13.72
N LYS A 264 17.95 -1.54 12.46
CA LYS A 264 19.19 -0.95 11.94
C LYS A 264 18.98 0.51 11.63
N GLN A 265 20.00 1.32 11.90
CA GLN A 265 19.98 2.75 11.61
C GLN A 265 19.75 3.02 10.11
N SER A 266 20.23 2.15 9.22
CA SER A 266 20.01 2.24 7.77
C SER A 266 18.55 2.11 7.34
N SER A 267 17.67 1.58 8.20
CA SER A 267 16.23 1.39 7.92
C SER A 267 15.37 2.54 8.46
N ILE A 268 15.99 3.56 9.06
CA ILE A 268 15.31 4.75 9.56
C ILE A 268 15.55 5.87 8.54
N HIS A 269 14.48 6.33 7.91
CA HIS A 269 14.54 7.37 6.88
C HIS A 269 14.00 8.68 7.41
N PHE A 270 14.75 9.74 7.18
CA PHE A 270 14.39 11.10 7.56
C PHE A 270 13.59 11.77 6.44
N LEU A 271 12.42 12.32 6.79
CA LEU A 271 11.59 13.08 5.86
C LEU A 271 11.79 14.59 6.04
N SER A 272 11.58 15.09 7.25
CA SER A 272 11.58 16.54 7.50
C SER A 272 11.88 16.83 8.96
N THR A 273 12.37 18.04 9.23
CA THR A 273 12.42 18.59 10.58
C THR A 273 12.09 20.06 10.56
N SER A 274 11.35 20.53 11.57
CA SER A 274 11.10 21.95 11.76
C SER A 274 10.97 22.30 13.25
N ASN A 275 11.49 23.47 13.61
CA ASN A 275 11.23 24.08 14.91
C ASN A 275 10.13 25.15 14.87
N GLN A 276 9.60 25.45 13.67
CA GLN A 276 8.52 26.42 13.47
C GLN A 276 7.22 25.71 13.07
N ALA A 277 7.30 24.81 12.09
CA ALA A 277 6.12 24.11 11.59
C ALA A 277 5.63 23.05 12.61
N PRO A 278 4.36 23.10 13.04
CA PRO A 278 3.76 22.04 13.82
C PRO A 278 3.70 20.73 13.02
N LEU A 279 3.71 19.60 13.73
CA LEU A 279 3.69 18.27 13.13
C LEU A 279 2.54 18.05 12.15
N LEU A 280 1.35 18.57 12.47
CA LEU A 280 0.18 18.42 11.61
C LEU A 280 0.36 19.10 10.23
N GLU A 281 1.06 20.23 10.18
CA GLU A 281 1.36 20.93 8.93
C GLU A 281 2.36 20.13 8.09
N MET A 282 3.40 19.58 8.73
CA MET A 282 4.33 18.68 8.05
C MET A 282 3.65 17.39 7.57
N LEU A 283 2.66 16.88 8.30
CA LEU A 283 1.88 15.71 7.89
C LEU A 283 0.97 16.01 6.68
N ASP A 284 0.43 17.23 6.56
CA ASP A 284 -0.36 17.64 5.38
C ASP A 284 0.52 17.56 4.12
N ALA A 285 1.71 18.15 4.15
CA ALA A 285 2.70 18.07 3.07
C ALA A 285 3.09 16.61 2.72
N PHE A 286 3.22 15.75 3.74
CA PHE A 286 3.49 14.33 3.51
C PHE A 286 2.31 13.63 2.80
N VAL A 287 1.07 13.93 3.21
CA VAL A 287 -0.14 13.41 2.55
C VAL A 287 -0.21 13.87 1.09
N GLU A 288 0.20 15.11 0.78
CA GLU A 288 0.30 15.59 -0.60
C GLU A 288 1.31 14.78 -1.42
N GLN A 289 2.50 14.47 -0.87
CA GLN A 289 3.45 13.57 -1.55
C GLN A 289 2.86 12.18 -1.78
N LEU A 290 2.10 11.64 -0.83
CA LEU A 290 1.45 10.32 -0.99
C LEU A 290 0.39 10.34 -2.08
N GLN A 291 -0.45 11.38 -2.13
CA GLN A 291 -1.47 11.52 -3.16
C GLN A 291 -0.82 11.66 -4.54
N TYR A 292 0.26 12.44 -4.65
CA TYR A 292 1.02 12.57 -5.88
C TYR A 292 1.55 11.22 -6.38
N VAL A 293 2.13 10.40 -5.50
CA VAL A 293 2.64 9.06 -5.86
C VAL A 293 1.52 8.13 -6.32
N VAL A 294 0.35 8.20 -5.69
CA VAL A 294 -0.81 7.37 -6.06
C VAL A 294 -1.44 7.82 -7.38
N ASP A 295 -1.42 9.13 -7.68
CA ASP A 295 -2.11 9.72 -8.83
C ASP A 295 -1.25 9.87 -10.10
N LEU A 296 0.08 10.03 -10.00
CA LEU A 296 0.91 10.59 -11.08
C LEU A 296 1.97 9.68 -11.71
N HIS A 297 1.79 8.36 -11.68
CA HIS A 297 2.76 7.36 -12.15
C HIS A 297 3.99 7.22 -11.25
N TYR A 298 4.54 6.00 -11.28
CA TYR A 298 5.76 5.52 -10.63
C TYR A 298 5.61 5.03 -9.18
N LEU A 299 5.77 3.71 -9.08
CA LEU A 299 6.24 2.95 -7.92
C LEU A 299 5.35 2.96 -6.66
N VAL A 300 4.82 1.75 -6.43
CA VAL A 300 4.34 1.22 -5.15
C VAL A 300 2.98 1.74 -4.72
N SER A 301 1.95 1.08 -5.24
CA SER A 301 0.59 1.20 -4.74
C SER A 301 0.55 0.92 -3.26
N SER A 302 -0.24 1.69 -2.53
CA SER A 302 -0.80 1.28 -1.25
C SER A 302 0.18 1.31 -0.08
N LEU A 303 0.16 2.46 0.59
CA LEU A 303 0.82 2.72 1.85
C LEU A 303 -0.21 2.72 2.97
N PHE A 304 -0.03 1.87 3.97
CA PHE A 304 -0.75 1.99 5.24
C PHE A 304 0.12 2.72 6.26
N LEU A 305 -0.46 3.72 6.91
CA LEU A 305 0.19 4.55 7.92
C LEU A 305 -0.16 4.04 9.32
N MET A 306 0.80 3.45 10.03
CA MET A 306 0.71 3.38 11.50
C MET A 306 1.46 4.56 12.10
N ILE A 307 0.72 5.60 12.53
CA ILE A 307 1.26 6.66 13.37
C ILE A 307 1.30 6.16 14.82
N LYS A 308 2.49 5.94 15.36
CA LYS A 308 2.68 5.78 16.80
C LYS A 308 3.10 7.15 17.36
N CYS A 309 2.17 7.87 17.98
CA CYS A 309 2.49 9.07 18.75
C CYS A 309 2.81 8.65 20.18
N GLU A 310 4.09 8.68 20.59
CA GLU A 310 4.51 8.44 21.97
C GLU A 310 4.28 9.68 22.86
N GLN A 311 3.04 10.16 22.88
CA GLN A 311 2.53 11.00 23.95
C GLN A 311 1.15 10.49 24.38
N GLY A 312 1.13 9.51 25.28
CA GLY A 312 0.06 9.27 26.25
C GLY A 312 -1.37 8.97 25.77
N SER A 313 -1.67 8.90 24.47
CA SER A 313 -2.98 8.46 23.97
C SER A 313 -2.90 7.96 22.53
N THR A 314 -3.26 6.69 22.32
CA THR A 314 -3.42 6.11 20.99
C THR A 314 -4.68 6.71 20.37
N LYS A 315 -4.54 7.70 19.47
CA LYS A 315 -5.67 8.20 18.67
C LYS A 315 -5.67 7.56 17.29
N ARG A 316 -6.80 6.97 16.92
CA ARG A 316 -7.07 6.28 15.65
C ARG A 316 -7.53 7.30 14.62
N TRP A 317 -6.93 7.29 13.43
CA TRP A 317 -7.43 8.02 12.27
C TRP A 317 -7.75 6.99 11.18
N ASN A 318 -9.03 6.87 10.82
CA ASN A 318 -9.45 6.19 9.59
C ASN A 318 -9.56 7.29 8.52
N MET A 319 -8.63 7.35 7.56
CA MET A 319 -8.81 8.18 6.37
C MET A 319 -9.64 7.38 5.35
N GLY A 320 -10.95 7.65 5.29
CA GLY A 320 -11.79 7.24 4.17
C GLY A 320 -11.51 8.17 3.00
N LEU A 321 -11.06 7.62 1.87
CA LEU A 321 -10.96 8.34 0.59
C LEU A 321 -12.39 8.56 0.06
N GLY A 322 -12.97 9.72 0.36
CA GLY A 322 -14.23 10.16 -0.22
C GLY A 322 -14.00 10.90 -1.55
N CYS A 323 -14.60 10.41 -2.63
CA CYS A 323 -14.65 11.10 -3.92
C CYS A 323 -15.33 12.48 -3.78
N ARG A 324 -14.71 13.53 -4.32
CA ARG A 324 -15.35 14.84 -4.51
C ARG A 324 -16.39 14.76 -5.63
N ALA A 325 -17.65 15.05 -5.30
CA ALA A 325 -18.64 15.51 -6.26
C ALA A 325 -18.70 17.05 -6.18
N GLU A 326 -18.57 17.71 -7.32
CA GLU A 326 -18.76 19.16 -7.47
C GLU A 326 -20.24 19.52 -7.24
N GLY A 327 -20.50 20.52 -6.41
CA GLY A 327 -21.84 21.07 -6.19
C GLY A 327 -21.88 21.99 -4.98
N HIS A 328 -22.16 23.27 -5.22
CA HIS A 328 -22.27 24.33 -4.22
C HIS A 328 -23.14 23.98 -3.00
N GLY A 329 -22.62 24.20 -1.79
CA GLY A 329 -23.41 24.24 -0.55
C GLY A 329 -22.61 23.93 0.72
N SER A 330 -22.48 24.93 1.60
CA SER A 330 -21.98 24.90 2.99
C SER A 330 -21.48 23.57 3.61
N CYS A 331 -20.21 23.56 4.02
CA CYS A 331 -19.63 22.52 4.89
C CYS A 331 -20.12 22.65 6.34
N HIS A 332 -20.70 21.58 6.89
CA HIS A 332 -20.76 21.33 8.33
C HIS A 332 -19.98 20.03 8.62
N SER A 333 -18.91 20.16 9.39
CA SER A 333 -18.16 19.02 9.90
C SER A 333 -18.95 18.33 11.02
N ILE A 334 -19.45 17.12 10.78
CA ILE A 334 -19.93 16.23 11.83
C ILE A 334 -18.86 15.15 12.04
N GLY A 335 -18.03 15.37 13.05
CA GLY A 335 -17.18 14.32 13.63
C GLY A 335 -17.60 14.11 15.07
N SER A 336 -18.35 13.04 15.35
CA SER A 336 -18.63 12.61 16.72
C SER A 336 -17.44 11.82 17.27
N CYS A 337 -16.96 12.26 18.44
CA CYS A 337 -15.91 11.59 19.20
C CYS A 337 -16.58 10.63 20.19
N HIS A 338 -16.27 9.32 20.11
CA HIS A 338 -16.65 8.38 21.16
C HIS A 338 -15.40 7.81 21.81
N THR A 339 -15.14 8.26 23.03
CA THR A 339 -14.20 7.66 23.98
C THR A 339 -14.81 6.37 24.54
N TRP A 340 -14.16 5.24 24.34
CA TRP A 340 -14.40 4.03 25.14
C TRP A 340 -13.14 3.76 25.98
N ARG A 341 -13.35 3.57 27.29
CA ARG A 341 -12.30 3.32 28.29
C ARG A 341 -11.65 1.95 28.10
#